data_AF-A0A1I8EDW2-F1
#
_entry.id   AF-A0A1I8EDW2-F1
#
_cell.length_a   1.000
_cell.length_b   1.000
_cell.length_c   1.000
_cell.angle_alpha   90.00
_cell.angle_beta   90.00
_cell.angle_gamma   90.00
#
_symmetry.space_group_name_H-M   'P 1'
#
loop_
_entity.id
_entity.type
_entity.pdbx_description
1 polymer ?
#
loop_
_entity_poly.entity_id
_entity_poly.type
_entity_poly.pdbx_seq_one_letter_code
_entity_poly.pdbx_strand_id
1 'polypeptide(L)'
;MLKQLGFLCMKMHSCLEYSLQLSAHPSISLLQISQRYRGTLYPGTNVSVEEAWKRRIQLRQPKLQCDEQVQPKLYYAPEWDLEKRHDGEEGEAHPMIGQDVMTPEKWNYYNKVVWPPNYVSPETGLPLLRQVYYCRESVHCSPKRMFMACHLVWRLNIDEALEQLKLQRKKACMILRQVLTEAKKKASEEFHVEFPSDMHVAEAFPIQCQIVKGYRRHARERITVTRYRYINIFVRLEEGDGPPMKKRWEPKNGWDKMKDYYKYLRERCIEYKIYCQNSKIVLGVDKESKMVDGIVEEQKIDEIDIAETSISLEKEANERKQRIREMRERMQQEGKLLAFSRTLKTVQVIYIRIIDVQIYSREDYW
;
A
#
# COMPACT_ATOMS: atom_id res chain seq x y z
N MET A 1 13.93 -43.05 47.07
CA MET A 1 12.78 -42.97 48.01
C MET A 1 12.72 -41.54 48.52
N LEU A 2 12.00 -40.64 47.86
CA LEU A 2 10.61 -40.25 48.16
C LEU A 2 10.41 -39.73 49.59
N LYS A 3 10.29 -38.40 49.75
CA LYS A 3 9.10 -37.65 50.21
C LYS A 3 9.50 -36.20 50.50
N GLN A 4 9.11 -35.26 49.64
CA GLN A 4 7.91 -34.42 49.76
C GLN A 4 8.10 -33.23 50.71
N LEU A 5 8.53 -32.09 50.15
CA LEU A 5 8.20 -30.76 50.66
C LEU A 5 7.17 -30.16 49.71
N GLY A 6 5.90 -30.38 50.04
CA GLY A 6 4.77 -29.72 49.38
C GLY A 6 4.66 -28.30 49.91
N PHE A 7 5.04 -27.33 49.08
CA PHE A 7 4.71 -25.93 49.32
C PHE A 7 3.22 -25.69 49.05
N LEU A 8 2.59 -25.03 50.02
CA LEU A 8 1.17 -24.76 50.11
C LEU A 8 0.61 -24.07 48.86
N CYS A 9 -0.43 -24.70 48.31
CA CYS A 9 -1.43 -24.06 47.48
C CYS A 9 -2.34 -23.21 48.39
N MET A 10 -2.11 -21.90 48.46
CA MET A 10 -3.13 -20.96 48.94
C MET A 10 -3.89 -20.40 47.74
N LYS A 11 -4.99 -21.09 47.39
CA LYS A 11 -6.14 -20.46 46.73
C LYS A 11 -6.82 -19.55 47.76
N MET A 12 -6.56 -18.26 47.70
CA MET A 12 -7.50 -17.27 48.25
C MET A 12 -8.38 -16.77 47.12
N HIS A 13 -9.61 -17.28 47.10
CA HIS A 13 -10.72 -16.63 46.42
C HIS A 13 -11.06 -15.37 47.21
N SER A 14 -10.66 -14.20 46.72
CA SER A 14 -11.30 -12.94 47.07
C SER A 14 -12.39 -12.67 46.04
N CYS A 15 -13.58 -13.22 46.29
CA CYS A 15 -14.81 -12.77 45.66
C CYS A 15 -15.11 -11.36 46.19
N LEU A 16 -14.61 -10.33 45.49
CA LEU A 16 -15.19 -9.00 45.58
C LEU A 16 -16.40 -8.99 44.66
N GLU A 17 -17.57 -9.12 45.27
CA GLU A 17 -18.86 -8.81 44.67
C GLU A 17 -18.82 -7.36 44.18
N TYR A 18 -18.55 -7.16 42.90
CA TYR A 18 -18.88 -5.90 42.24
C TYR A 18 -20.38 -5.93 41.97
N SER A 19 -21.12 -5.15 42.75
CA SER A 19 -22.49 -4.78 42.46
C SER A 19 -22.53 -4.15 41.06
N LEU A 20 -23.08 -4.89 40.09
CA LEU A 20 -23.44 -4.39 38.78
C LEU A 20 -24.58 -3.38 38.93
N GLN A 21 -24.25 -2.14 39.26
CA GLN A 21 -25.09 -1.03 38.87
C GLN A 21 -24.98 -0.91 37.35
N LEU A 22 -25.95 -1.50 36.66
CA LEU A 22 -26.22 -1.20 35.26
C LEU A 22 -26.50 0.31 35.14
N SER A 23 -25.46 1.10 34.85
CA SER A 23 -25.66 2.40 34.23
C SER A 23 -26.23 2.12 32.85
N ALA A 24 -27.52 2.41 32.69
CA ALA A 24 -28.21 2.36 31.42
C ALA A 24 -27.55 3.35 30.44
N HIS A 25 -26.55 2.88 29.71
CA HIS A 25 -26.11 3.58 28.51
C HIS A 25 -27.25 3.48 27.50
N PRO A 26 -27.67 4.58 26.86
CA PRO A 26 -28.67 4.51 25.81
C PRO A 26 -28.11 3.59 24.72
N SER A 27 -28.83 2.52 24.40
CA SER A 27 -28.52 1.62 23.30
C SER A 27 -28.62 2.43 22.01
N ILE A 28 -27.48 2.96 21.55
CA ILE A 28 -27.39 3.64 20.27
C ILE A 28 -27.81 2.62 19.21
N SER A 29 -28.96 2.84 18.60
CA SER A 29 -29.49 1.94 17.58
C SER A 29 -28.52 1.83 16.40
N LEU A 30 -28.40 0.66 15.77
CA LEU A 30 -27.62 0.49 14.53
C LEU A 30 -28.03 1.49 13.44
N LEU A 31 -29.29 1.96 13.49
CA LEU A 31 -29.81 3.02 12.64
C LEU A 31 -29.14 4.37 12.92
N GLN A 32 -28.95 4.78 14.18
CA GLN A 32 -28.22 6.00 14.55
C GLN A 32 -26.73 5.95 14.20
N ILE A 33 -26.08 4.78 14.32
CA ILE A 33 -24.69 4.59 13.86
C ILE A 33 -24.62 4.73 12.33
N SER A 34 -25.56 4.13 11.60
CA SER A 34 -25.63 4.27 10.13
C SER A 34 -25.98 5.69 9.65
N GLN A 35 -26.70 6.46 10.46
CA GLN A 35 -27.06 7.85 10.16
C GLN A 35 -25.89 8.82 10.36
N ARG A 36 -24.93 8.54 11.25
CA ARG A 36 -23.70 9.35 11.37
C ARG A 36 -22.84 9.32 10.12
N TYR A 37 -22.87 8.23 9.35
CA TYR A 37 -22.04 8.07 8.14
C TYR A 37 -22.70 8.56 6.85
N ARG A 38 -24.03 8.76 6.83
CA ARG A 38 -24.73 9.32 5.67
C ARG A 38 -24.76 10.85 5.73
N GLY A 39 -23.61 11.50 5.54
CA GLY A 39 -23.59 12.96 5.38
C GLY A 39 -22.32 13.68 5.82
N THR A 40 -21.26 12.97 6.23
CA THR A 40 -19.99 13.64 6.52
C THR A 40 -19.34 14.07 5.20
N LEU A 41 -19.29 15.38 4.98
CA LEU A 41 -18.50 15.99 3.92
C LEU A 41 -17.02 15.95 4.34
N TYR A 42 -16.15 15.75 3.36
CA TYR A 42 -14.72 15.81 3.58
C TYR A 42 -14.33 17.26 3.95
N PRO A 43 -13.51 17.49 5.00
CA PRO A 43 -13.26 18.82 5.53
C PRO A 43 -12.84 19.82 4.43
N GLY A 44 -13.52 20.97 4.37
CA GLY A 44 -13.24 22.02 3.39
C GLY A 44 -13.72 21.74 1.96
N THR A 45 -14.55 20.72 1.72
CA THR A 45 -15.08 20.40 0.37
C THR A 45 -16.53 19.94 0.37
N ASN A 46 -17.15 19.93 -0.81
CA ASN A 46 -18.48 19.34 -1.04
C ASN A 46 -18.43 17.84 -1.37
N VAL A 47 -17.26 17.19 -1.21
CA VAL A 47 -17.05 15.77 -1.54
C VAL A 47 -17.45 14.91 -0.34
N SER A 48 -18.17 13.82 -0.56
CA SER A 48 -18.47 12.86 0.52
C SER A 48 -17.19 12.17 1.01
N VAL A 49 -17.10 11.88 2.31
CA VAL A 49 -15.97 11.11 2.89
C VAL A 49 -15.79 9.76 2.17
N GLU A 50 -16.88 9.10 1.76
CA GLU A 50 -16.81 7.85 1.01
C GLU A 50 -16.15 8.00 -0.36
N GLU A 51 -16.47 9.09 -1.07
CA GLU A 51 -15.89 9.41 -2.37
C GLU A 51 -14.42 9.77 -2.25
N ALA A 52 -14.06 10.55 -1.23
CA ALA A 52 -12.68 10.86 -0.90
C ALA A 52 -11.86 9.57 -0.70
N TRP A 53 -12.40 8.61 0.05
CA TRP A 53 -11.77 7.30 0.25
C TRP A 53 -11.70 6.45 -1.01
N LYS A 54 -12.72 6.47 -1.87
CA LYS A 54 -12.67 5.80 -3.18
C LYS A 54 -11.53 6.35 -4.04
N ARG A 55 -11.34 7.67 -4.09
CA ARG A 55 -10.21 8.30 -4.80
C ARG A 55 -8.86 7.84 -4.24
N ARG A 56 -8.71 7.81 -2.91
CA ARG A 56 -7.49 7.30 -2.24
C ARG A 56 -7.20 5.82 -2.53
N ILE A 57 -8.23 4.98 -2.59
CA ILE A 57 -8.08 3.55 -2.91
C ILE A 57 -7.68 3.36 -4.38
N GLN A 58 -8.20 4.19 -5.29
CA GLN A 58 -7.87 4.13 -6.71
C GLN A 58 -6.37 4.35 -6.98
N LEU A 59 -5.68 5.13 -6.15
CA LEU A 59 -4.22 5.30 -6.24
C LEU A 59 -3.43 4.01 -5.96
N ARG A 60 -4.02 3.03 -5.27
CA ARG A 60 -3.38 1.74 -5.00
C ARG A 60 -3.54 0.75 -6.16
N GLN A 61 -4.38 1.05 -7.15
CA GLN A 61 -4.54 0.21 -8.32
C GLN A 61 -3.29 0.37 -9.21
N PRO A 62 -2.64 -0.73 -9.61
CA PRO A 62 -1.48 -0.65 -10.49
C PRO A 62 -1.88 -0.01 -11.82
N LYS A 63 -1.10 0.97 -12.28
CA LYS A 63 -1.22 1.60 -13.59
C LYS A 63 0.06 1.35 -14.39
N LEU A 64 -0.04 1.33 -15.71
CA LEU A 64 1.14 1.33 -16.56
C LEU A 64 1.82 2.69 -16.48
N GLN A 65 3.15 2.69 -16.36
CA GLN A 65 3.94 3.91 -16.18
C GLN A 65 3.78 4.89 -17.36
N CYS A 66 3.53 4.41 -18.57
CA CYS A 66 3.31 5.23 -19.76
C CYS A 66 2.02 6.06 -19.68
N ASP A 67 1.01 5.59 -18.95
CA ASP A 67 -0.29 6.23 -18.84
C ASP A 67 -0.34 7.22 -17.66
N GLU A 68 0.71 7.26 -16.85
CA GLU A 68 0.77 8.06 -15.63
C GLU A 68 1.33 9.47 -15.94
N GLN A 69 0.42 10.44 -16.10
CA GLN A 69 0.79 11.85 -16.09
C GLN A 69 1.05 12.29 -14.64
N VAL A 70 2.31 12.25 -14.20
CA VAL A 70 2.69 12.71 -12.85
C VAL A 70 2.70 14.23 -12.82
N GLN A 71 1.73 14.80 -12.12
CA GLN A 71 1.74 16.23 -11.81
C GLN A 71 2.75 16.50 -10.68
N PRO A 72 3.66 17.48 -10.81
CA PRO A 72 4.64 17.78 -9.78
C PRO A 72 3.94 18.27 -8.51
N LYS A 73 4.29 17.68 -7.35
CA LYS A 73 3.81 18.14 -6.04
C LYS A 73 4.59 19.39 -5.65
N LEU A 74 3.87 20.48 -5.34
CA LEU A 74 4.47 21.72 -4.85
C LEU A 74 4.46 21.72 -3.32
N TYR A 75 5.64 21.60 -2.70
CA TYR A 75 5.81 21.68 -1.25
C TYR A 75 7.15 22.30 -0.90
N TYR A 76 7.20 22.96 0.26
CA TYR A 76 8.45 23.39 0.85
C TYR A 76 8.94 22.30 1.80
N ALA A 77 10.04 21.65 1.45
CA ALA A 77 10.72 20.71 2.32
C ALA A 77 12.12 21.27 2.64
N PRO A 78 12.48 21.43 3.93
CA PRO A 78 13.84 21.77 4.31
C PRO A 78 14.83 20.80 3.68
N GLU A 79 16.01 21.26 3.24
CA GLU A 79 17.01 20.36 2.68
C GLU A 79 17.35 19.24 3.67
N TRP A 80 17.33 18.01 3.17
CA TRP A 80 17.71 16.83 3.95
C TRP A 80 19.12 16.40 3.57
N ASP A 81 20.08 16.79 4.40
CA ASP A 81 21.46 16.31 4.31
C ASP A 81 21.50 14.80 4.61
N LEU A 82 21.54 13.97 3.57
CA LEU A 82 21.62 12.51 3.69
C LEU A 82 22.97 12.02 4.24
N GLU A 83 23.99 12.89 4.22
CA GLU A 83 25.34 12.58 4.71
C GLU A 83 25.47 12.70 6.23
N LYS A 84 24.62 13.53 6.85
CA LYS A 84 24.66 13.81 8.28
C LYS A 84 23.53 13.08 9.00
N ARG A 85 23.75 12.77 10.27
CA ARG A 85 22.65 12.38 11.15
C ARG A 85 21.71 13.56 11.33
N HIS A 86 20.41 13.27 11.34
CA HIS A 86 19.35 14.25 11.52
C HIS A 86 19.47 15.03 12.86
N ASP A 87 20.06 14.42 13.88
CA ASP A 87 20.17 14.99 15.23
C ASP A 87 21.31 16.03 15.36
N GLY A 88 22.07 16.27 14.28
CA GLY A 88 23.19 17.21 14.26
C GLY A 88 24.44 16.69 14.98
N GLU A 89 24.39 15.48 15.54
CA GLU A 89 25.54 14.80 16.12
C GLU A 89 26.48 14.29 15.03
N GLU A 90 27.80 14.45 15.24
CA GLU A 90 28.82 13.88 14.36
C GLU A 90 28.75 12.35 14.42
N GLY A 91 28.34 11.74 13.32
CA GLY A 91 28.26 10.28 13.20
C GLY A 91 27.87 9.86 11.80
N GLU A 92 28.21 8.62 11.44
CA GLU A 92 27.82 8.06 10.15
C GLU A 92 26.29 8.01 10.05
N ALA A 93 25.78 8.46 8.91
CA ALA A 93 24.41 8.25 8.48
C ALA A 93 24.07 6.75 8.56
N HIS A 94 22.83 6.39 8.91
CA HIS A 94 22.40 5.00 8.89
C HIS A 94 22.78 4.35 7.54
N PRO A 95 23.43 3.18 7.51
CA PRO A 95 24.02 2.59 6.30
C PRO A 95 23.02 2.24 5.18
N MET A 96 21.74 2.50 5.40
CA MET A 96 20.64 2.27 4.47
C MET A 96 19.98 3.57 3.98
N ILE A 97 20.55 4.74 4.28
CA ILE A 97 20.01 6.04 3.85
C ILE A 97 20.08 6.23 2.33
N GLY A 98 21.01 5.56 1.63
CA GLY A 98 21.05 5.49 0.16
C GLY A 98 20.18 4.40 -0.46
N GLN A 99 19.51 3.57 0.34
CA GLN A 99 18.54 2.58 -0.14
C GLN A 99 17.12 3.12 0.07
N ASP A 100 16.17 2.75 -0.79
CA ASP A 100 14.74 3.09 -0.68
C ASP A 100 14.04 2.36 0.50
N VAL A 101 14.70 2.30 1.65
CA VAL A 101 14.23 1.68 2.88
C VAL A 101 13.73 2.77 3.82
N MET A 102 12.58 2.53 4.46
CA MET A 102 12.01 3.47 5.42
C MET A 102 12.80 3.42 6.75
N THR A 103 13.49 4.52 7.08
CA THR A 103 14.17 4.71 8.37
C THR A 103 13.33 5.56 9.32
N PRO A 104 13.54 5.45 10.65
CA PRO A 104 12.89 6.35 11.63
C PRO A 104 13.15 7.83 11.35
N GLU A 105 14.37 8.16 10.94
CA GLU A 105 14.77 9.52 10.56
C GLU A 105 13.95 10.01 9.36
N LYS A 106 13.82 9.20 8.31
CA LYS A 106 12.95 9.48 7.15
C LYS A 106 11.51 9.72 7.56
N TRP A 107 11.02 8.91 8.49
CA TRP A 107 9.64 9.02 8.97
C TRP A 107 9.40 10.32 9.75
N ASN A 108 10.34 10.68 10.62
CA ASN A 108 10.28 11.91 11.38
C ASN A 108 10.44 13.15 10.50
N TYR A 109 11.23 13.06 9.42
CA TYR A 109 11.43 14.14 8.47
C TYR A 109 10.11 14.60 7.79
N TYR A 110 9.17 13.69 7.53
CA TYR A 110 7.87 14.08 6.95
C TYR A 110 7.10 15.09 7.79
N ASN A 111 7.35 15.17 9.10
CA ASN A 111 6.76 16.19 9.98
C ASN A 111 7.27 17.61 9.71
N LYS A 112 8.47 17.75 9.12
CA LYS A 112 9.09 19.04 8.81
C LYS A 112 8.62 19.61 7.46
N VAL A 113 7.93 18.82 6.66
CA VAL A 113 7.45 19.22 5.33
C VAL A 113 6.29 20.20 5.49
N VAL A 114 6.45 21.40 4.93
CA VAL A 114 5.44 22.46 4.96
C VAL A 114 4.75 22.54 3.61
N TRP A 115 3.43 22.40 3.64
CA TRP A 115 2.60 22.51 2.46
C TRP A 115 2.13 23.96 2.28
N PRO A 116 1.96 24.44 1.04
CA PRO A 116 1.35 25.75 0.81
C PRO A 116 -0.09 25.78 1.37
N PRO A 117 -0.59 26.96 1.76
CA PRO A 117 -1.95 27.09 2.26
C PRO A 117 -2.97 26.60 1.21
N ASN A 118 -4.01 25.90 1.66
CA ASN A 118 -5.06 25.32 0.80
C ASN A 118 -4.54 24.38 -0.30
N TYR A 119 -3.43 23.68 -0.05
CA TYR A 119 -2.89 22.71 -0.99
C TYR A 119 -3.89 21.58 -1.27
N VAL A 120 -4.21 21.41 -2.56
CA VAL A 120 -5.00 20.29 -3.08
C VAL A 120 -4.02 19.29 -3.69
N SER A 121 -4.06 18.04 -3.21
CA SER A 121 -3.21 17.00 -3.77
C SER A 121 -3.60 16.74 -5.23
N PRO A 122 -2.68 16.83 -6.20
CA PRO A 122 -3.00 16.64 -7.62
C PRO A 122 -3.44 15.20 -7.91
N GLU A 123 -2.97 14.23 -7.12
CA GLU A 123 -3.30 12.81 -7.28
C GLU A 123 -4.74 12.51 -6.88
N THR A 124 -5.25 13.16 -5.83
CA THR A 124 -6.57 12.83 -5.25
C THR A 124 -7.62 13.92 -5.52
N GLY A 125 -7.19 15.14 -5.87
CA GLY A 125 -8.07 16.31 -5.98
C GLY A 125 -8.74 16.67 -4.64
N LEU A 126 -8.12 16.32 -3.51
CA LEU A 126 -8.60 16.59 -2.16
C LEU A 126 -7.63 17.52 -1.43
N PRO A 127 -8.13 18.39 -0.53
CA PRO A 127 -7.24 19.14 0.34
C PRO A 127 -6.48 18.18 1.24
N LEU A 128 -5.20 18.50 1.45
CA LEU A 128 -4.35 17.74 2.35
C LEU A 128 -4.72 18.09 3.79
N LEU A 129 -5.15 17.08 4.53
CA LEU A 129 -5.44 17.22 5.96
C LEU A 129 -4.15 17.15 6.78
N ARG A 130 -4.18 17.60 8.03
CA ARG A 130 -3.01 17.52 8.90
C ARG A 130 -2.62 16.06 9.11
N GLN A 131 -1.33 15.80 9.03
CA GLN A 131 -0.75 14.47 9.18
C GLN A 131 0.30 14.49 10.27
N VAL A 132 0.32 13.45 11.10
CA VAL A 132 1.30 13.31 12.18
C VAL A 132 2.02 11.99 12.00
N TYR A 133 3.34 12.08 11.81
CA TYR A 133 4.22 10.93 11.68
C TYR A 133 4.91 10.68 13.02
N TYR A 134 4.73 9.47 13.54
CA TYR A 134 5.35 9.03 14.79
C TYR A 134 6.02 7.66 14.61
N CYS A 135 7.21 7.51 15.19
CA CYS A 135 7.94 6.25 15.20
C CYS A 135 8.43 5.94 16.61
N ARG A 136 8.36 4.67 17.00
CA ARG A 136 9.03 4.15 18.19
C ARG A 136 10.10 3.14 17.79
N GLU A 137 11.32 3.39 18.22
CA GLU A 137 12.49 2.64 17.79
C GLU A 137 12.84 1.49 18.73
N SER A 138 13.55 0.50 18.18
CA SER A 138 14.25 -0.55 18.94
C SER A 138 13.37 -1.30 19.95
N VAL A 139 12.15 -1.64 19.55
CA VAL A 139 11.20 -2.38 20.37
C VAL A 139 11.47 -3.88 20.29
N HIS A 140 11.60 -4.55 21.44
CA HIS A 140 11.72 -6.01 21.48
C HIS A 140 10.36 -6.71 21.26
N CYS A 141 10.04 -6.99 19.99
CA CYS A 141 8.86 -7.74 19.59
C CYS A 141 9.08 -8.48 18.26
N SER A 142 8.24 -9.48 17.98
CA SER A 142 8.25 -10.15 16.68
C SER A 142 7.52 -9.30 15.64
N PRO A 143 8.12 -9.05 14.45
CA PRO A 143 7.48 -8.28 13.39
C PRO A 143 6.10 -8.82 13.00
N LYS A 144 5.95 -10.15 12.89
CA LYS A 144 4.68 -10.81 12.54
C LYS A 144 3.59 -10.55 13.59
N ARG A 145 3.94 -10.56 14.88
CA ARG A 145 2.98 -10.31 15.96
C ARG A 145 2.58 -8.84 16.02
N MET A 146 3.54 -7.93 15.79
CA MET A 146 3.25 -6.51 15.72
C MET A 146 2.41 -6.17 14.49
N PHE A 147 2.69 -6.78 13.34
CA PHE A 147 1.94 -6.55 12.10
C PHE A 147 0.45 -6.86 12.28
N MET A 148 0.13 -7.95 12.98
CA MET A 148 -1.25 -8.28 13.33
C MET A 148 -1.91 -7.23 14.22
N ALA A 149 -1.17 -6.59 15.13
CA ALA A 149 -1.68 -5.51 15.97
C ALA A 149 -1.87 -4.21 15.16
N CYS A 150 -0.92 -3.86 14.28
CA CYS A 150 -1.06 -2.73 13.37
C CYS A 150 -2.27 -2.90 12.45
N HIS A 151 -2.46 -4.09 11.87
CA HIS A 151 -3.62 -4.40 11.04
C HIS A 151 -4.93 -4.40 11.84
N LEU A 152 -4.91 -4.63 13.16
CA LEU A 152 -6.10 -4.50 14.02
C LEU A 152 -6.53 -3.04 14.20
N VAL A 153 -5.59 -2.09 14.13
CA VAL A 153 -5.84 -0.66 14.35
C VAL A 153 -6.02 0.13 13.06
N TRP A 154 -5.41 -0.32 11.96
CA TRP A 154 -5.39 0.39 10.68
C TRP A 154 -6.79 0.89 10.27
N ARG A 155 -6.97 2.16 9.86
CA ARG A 155 -8.28 2.74 9.49
C ARG A 155 -9.35 2.83 10.60
N LEU A 156 -8.97 2.68 11.87
CA LEU A 156 -9.85 3.02 12.98
C LEU A 156 -9.57 4.44 13.46
N ASN A 157 -10.58 5.06 14.06
CA ASN A 157 -10.40 6.27 14.86
C ASN A 157 -9.49 5.97 16.04
N ILE A 158 -8.74 6.97 16.51
CA ILE A 158 -7.73 6.76 17.54
C ILE A 158 -8.33 6.23 18.83
N ASP A 159 -9.46 6.78 19.27
CA ASP A 159 -10.08 6.39 20.53
C ASP A 159 -10.63 4.96 20.44
N GLU A 160 -11.29 4.59 19.34
CA GLU A 160 -11.71 3.22 19.07
C GLU A 160 -10.51 2.26 19.03
N ALA A 161 -9.42 2.66 18.38
CA ALA A 161 -8.19 1.87 18.33
C ALA A 161 -7.58 1.65 19.72
N LEU A 162 -7.52 2.67 20.56
CA LEU A 162 -7.00 2.58 21.93
C LEU A 162 -7.85 1.62 22.78
N GLU A 163 -9.18 1.67 22.62
CA GLU A 163 -10.10 0.74 23.28
C GLU A 163 -9.89 -0.70 22.80
N GLN A 164 -9.86 -0.93 21.48
CA GLN A 164 -9.61 -2.25 20.91
C GLN A 164 -8.28 -2.84 21.40
N LEU A 165 -7.23 -2.03 21.48
CA LEU A 165 -5.93 -2.46 21.99
C LEU A 165 -5.95 -2.74 23.49
N LYS A 166 -6.72 -1.99 24.27
CA LYS A 166 -6.88 -2.19 25.73
C LYS A 166 -7.53 -3.54 26.03
N LEU A 167 -8.48 -3.99 25.21
CA LEU A 167 -9.15 -5.29 25.36
C LEU A 167 -8.21 -6.48 25.07
N GLN A 168 -7.21 -6.29 24.22
CA GLN A 168 -6.30 -7.35 23.82
C GLN A 168 -5.15 -7.54 24.82
N ARG A 169 -5.10 -8.71 25.48
CA ARG A 169 -4.01 -9.10 26.41
C ARG A 169 -2.73 -9.57 25.70
N LYS A 170 -2.26 -8.83 24.69
CA LYS A 170 -1.05 -9.15 23.91
C LYS A 170 0.03 -8.09 24.12
N LYS A 171 1.28 -8.49 24.28
CA LYS A 171 2.44 -7.57 24.41
C LYS A 171 2.50 -6.55 23.27
N ALA A 172 2.27 -6.99 22.03
CA ALA A 172 2.25 -6.11 20.87
C ALA A 172 1.18 -5.02 20.98
N CYS A 173 -0.03 -5.38 21.44
CA CYS A 173 -1.13 -4.43 21.62
C CYS A 173 -0.83 -3.42 22.75
N MET A 174 -0.22 -3.87 23.84
CA MET A 174 0.18 -2.97 24.94
C MET A 174 1.19 -1.92 24.47
N ILE A 175 2.19 -2.33 23.67
CA ILE A 175 3.19 -1.41 23.12
C ILE A 175 2.55 -0.46 22.10
N LEU A 176 1.76 -1.00 21.17
CA LEU A 176 1.11 -0.16 20.14
C LEU A 176 0.16 0.86 20.78
N ARG A 177 -0.49 0.51 21.89
CA ARG A 177 -1.33 1.44 22.66
C ARG A 177 -0.52 2.62 23.19
N GLN A 178 0.66 2.36 23.76
CA GLN A 178 1.57 3.43 24.22
C GLN A 178 2.00 4.32 23.04
N VAL A 179 2.40 3.71 21.91
CA VAL A 179 2.80 4.42 20.69
C VAL A 179 1.68 5.34 20.19
N LEU A 180 0.44 4.89 20.19
CA LEU A 180 -0.71 5.73 19.79
C LEU A 180 -1.00 6.85 20.79
N THR A 181 -0.87 6.60 22.09
CA THR A 181 -1.01 7.65 23.11
C THR A 181 0.07 8.71 22.98
N GLU A 182 1.33 8.31 22.73
CA GLU A 182 2.46 9.21 22.47
C GLU A 182 2.21 10.04 21.19
N ALA A 183 1.75 9.40 20.10
CA ALA A 183 1.41 10.09 18.87
C ALA A 183 0.24 11.08 19.02
N LYS A 184 -0.79 10.70 19.80
CA LYS A 184 -1.93 11.59 20.14
C LYS A 184 -1.46 12.83 20.90
N LYS A 185 -0.54 12.65 21.86
CA LYS A 185 0.07 13.75 22.62
C LYS A 185 0.88 14.67 21.70
N LYS A 186 1.73 14.09 20.83
CA LYS A 186 2.52 14.82 19.83
C LYS A 186 1.66 15.68 18.90
N ALA A 187 0.51 15.15 18.45
CA ALA A 187 -0.43 15.89 17.61
C ALA A 187 -1.01 17.14 18.28
N SER A 188 -1.30 17.07 19.58
CA SER A 188 -1.82 18.19 20.35
C SER A 188 -0.74 19.24 20.63
N GLU A 189 0.47 18.80 20.98
CA GLU A 189 1.55 19.68 21.42
C GLU A 189 2.29 20.36 20.25
N GLU A 190 2.71 19.58 19.24
CA GLU A 190 3.57 20.07 18.15
C GLU A 190 2.77 20.58 16.94
N PHE A 191 1.70 19.88 16.57
CA PHE A 191 0.93 20.17 15.35
C PHE A 191 -0.35 20.96 15.63
N HIS A 192 -0.59 21.30 16.90
CA HIS A 192 -1.73 22.08 17.37
C HIS A 192 -3.06 21.61 16.77
N VAL A 193 -3.29 20.29 16.77
CA VAL A 193 -4.57 19.70 16.37
C VAL A 193 -5.58 19.95 17.49
N GLU A 194 -6.69 20.63 17.17
CA GLU A 194 -7.74 21.00 18.14
C GLU A 194 -8.39 19.76 18.77
N PHE A 195 -8.78 18.80 17.92
CA PHE A 195 -9.46 17.57 18.32
C PHE A 195 -8.61 16.34 17.98
N PRO A 196 -7.66 15.93 18.85
CA PRO A 196 -6.83 14.76 18.60
C PRO A 196 -7.62 13.44 18.64
N SER A 197 -8.86 13.46 19.12
CA SER A 197 -9.80 12.34 19.08
C SER A 197 -10.40 12.11 17.68
N ASP A 198 -10.52 13.16 16.86
CA ASP A 198 -11.09 13.11 15.51
C ASP A 198 -10.03 12.74 14.45
N MET A 199 -8.89 12.23 14.89
CA MET A 199 -7.88 11.67 14.00
C MET A 199 -8.09 10.15 13.88
N HIS A 200 -7.68 9.61 12.73
CA HIS A 200 -7.70 8.17 12.47
C HIS A 200 -6.31 7.66 12.08
N VAL A 201 -6.12 6.35 12.25
CA VAL A 201 -4.85 5.69 11.92
C VAL A 201 -4.81 5.39 10.42
N ALA A 202 -4.17 6.26 9.65
CA ALA A 202 -4.05 6.09 8.20
C ALA A 202 -3.12 4.94 7.81
N GLU A 203 -1.95 4.88 8.46
CA GLU A 203 -0.95 3.83 8.24
C GLU A 203 -0.33 3.41 9.56
N ALA A 204 -0.15 2.10 9.72
CA ALA A 204 0.60 1.54 10.83
C ALA A 204 1.31 0.28 10.34
N PHE A 205 2.64 0.22 10.52
CA PHE A 205 3.41 -0.95 10.13
C PHE A 205 4.67 -1.10 10.98
N PRO A 206 5.12 -2.33 11.23
CA PRO A 206 6.41 -2.60 11.83
C PRO A 206 7.47 -2.90 10.77
N ILE A 207 8.68 -2.37 10.94
CA ILE A 207 9.86 -2.78 10.18
C ILE A 207 10.82 -3.51 11.12
N GLN A 208 11.48 -4.53 10.59
CA GLN A 208 12.50 -5.26 11.34
C GLN A 208 13.81 -4.48 11.34
N CYS A 209 14.44 -4.39 12.51
CA CYS A 209 15.63 -3.59 12.74
C CYS A 209 16.80 -4.51 13.10
N GLN A 210 17.63 -4.09 14.06
CA GLN A 210 18.74 -4.87 14.56
C GLN A 210 18.28 -6.25 15.07
N ILE A 211 19.00 -7.28 14.64
CA ILE A 211 18.81 -8.65 15.13
C ILE A 211 20.00 -8.99 16.00
N VAL A 212 19.78 -9.07 17.31
CA VAL A 212 20.81 -9.57 18.23
C VAL A 212 20.80 -11.10 18.18
N LYS A 213 21.96 -11.69 17.91
CA LYS A 213 22.13 -13.14 17.86
C LYS A 213 22.65 -13.62 19.22
N GLY A 214 21.94 -14.55 19.83
CA GLY A 214 22.41 -15.31 20.99
C GLY A 214 22.58 -16.78 20.64
N TYR A 215 23.25 -17.52 21.51
CA TYR A 215 23.44 -18.96 21.36
C TYR A 215 22.60 -19.71 22.39
N ARG A 216 21.82 -20.69 21.94
CA ARG A 216 21.11 -21.64 22.79
C ARG A 216 21.80 -22.99 22.72
N ARG A 217 22.29 -23.47 23.86
CA ARG A 217 22.85 -24.81 23.99
C ARG A 217 21.71 -25.84 24.06
N HIS A 218 21.87 -26.93 23.34
CA HIS A 218 21.01 -28.10 23.35
C HIS A 218 21.84 -29.32 23.80
N ALA A 219 21.14 -30.43 24.10
CA ALA A 219 21.82 -31.69 24.42
C ALA A 219 22.73 -32.16 23.27
N ARG A 220 23.75 -32.96 23.61
CA ARG A 220 24.73 -33.51 22.67
C ARG A 220 25.51 -32.43 21.92
N GLU A 221 25.96 -31.40 22.64
CA GLU A 221 26.82 -30.32 22.12
C GLU A 221 26.24 -29.54 20.93
N ARG A 222 24.94 -29.63 20.68
CA ARG A 222 24.28 -28.88 19.61
C ARG A 222 24.05 -27.44 20.05
N ILE A 223 24.44 -26.48 19.21
CA ILE A 223 24.24 -25.05 19.47
C ILE A 223 23.36 -24.46 18.38
N THR A 224 22.27 -23.81 18.77
CA THR A 224 21.36 -23.11 17.85
C THR A 224 21.46 -21.59 18.05
N VAL A 225 21.58 -20.83 16.97
CA VAL A 225 21.59 -19.37 17.02
C VAL A 225 20.15 -18.85 17.22
N THR A 226 19.88 -18.30 18.40
CA THR A 226 18.62 -17.62 18.72
C THR A 226 18.68 -16.18 18.23
N ARG A 227 17.64 -15.73 17.53
CA ARG A 227 17.56 -14.36 16.99
C ARG A 227 16.60 -13.52 17.81
N TYR A 228 17.12 -12.59 18.60
CA TYR A 228 16.33 -11.55 19.27
C TYR A 228 16.06 -10.44 18.27
N ARG A 229 14.82 -10.39 17.80
CA ARG A 229 14.39 -9.40 16.80
C ARG A 229 13.94 -8.13 17.51
N TYR A 230 14.49 -7.02 17.06
CA TYR A 230 13.97 -5.69 17.38
C TYR A 230 13.24 -5.12 16.17
N ILE A 231 12.27 -4.25 16.44
CA ILE A 231 11.44 -3.62 15.43
C ILE A 231 11.29 -2.14 15.70
N ASN A 232 11.09 -1.38 14.63
CA ASN A 232 10.63 -0.01 14.67
C ASN A 232 9.16 0.00 14.28
N ILE A 233 8.35 0.72 15.06
CA ILE A 233 6.91 0.81 14.87
C ILE A 233 6.60 2.18 14.29
N PHE A 234 6.05 2.21 13.09
CA PHE A 234 5.69 3.43 12.39
C PHE A 234 4.17 3.62 12.42
N VAL A 235 3.75 4.84 12.72
CA VAL A 235 2.35 5.25 12.73
C VAL A 235 2.23 6.58 12.01
N ARG A 236 1.25 6.67 11.11
CA ARG A 236 0.76 7.93 10.53
C ARG A 236 -0.68 8.14 10.97
N LEU A 237 -0.92 9.27 11.63
CA LEU A 237 -2.26 9.75 11.96
C LEU A 237 -2.65 10.82 10.96
N GLU A 238 -3.90 10.77 10.50
CA GLU A 238 -4.48 11.81 9.65
C GLU A 238 -5.69 12.38 10.37
N GLU A 239 -5.88 13.69 10.24
CA GLU A 239 -7.07 14.38 10.73
C GLU A 239 -8.32 13.95 9.94
N GLY A 240 -9.47 13.95 10.60
CA GLY A 240 -10.76 13.56 10.04
C GLY A 240 -11.15 12.13 10.38
N ASP A 241 -12.43 11.84 10.17
CA ASP A 241 -13.01 10.54 10.49
C ASP A 241 -12.41 9.42 9.61
N GLY A 242 -12.19 8.28 10.24
CA GLY A 242 -11.78 7.07 9.55
C GLY A 242 -12.84 6.62 8.55
N PRO A 243 -12.46 5.81 7.55
CA PRO A 243 -13.42 5.29 6.60
C PRO A 243 -14.44 4.39 7.33
N PRO A 244 -15.75 4.48 7.00
CA PRO A 244 -16.77 3.62 7.59
C PRO A 244 -16.47 2.14 7.33
N MET A 245 -16.01 1.46 8.38
CA MET A 245 -15.59 0.06 8.44
C MET A 245 -14.37 -0.38 7.61
N LYS A 246 -13.57 -1.26 8.23
CA LYS A 246 -12.68 -2.24 7.56
C LYS A 246 -13.48 -3.30 6.82
N LYS A 247 -14.29 -2.95 5.84
CA LYS A 247 -14.84 -4.03 4.99
C LYS A 247 -13.67 -4.54 4.17
N ARG A 248 -13.19 -5.75 4.53
CA ARG A 248 -12.17 -6.49 3.78
C ARG A 248 -12.53 -6.44 2.30
N TRP A 249 -13.81 -6.61 1.98
CA TRP A 249 -14.62 -6.02 0.91
C TRP A 249 -16.07 -6.16 1.38
N GLU A 250 -17.00 -5.28 0.98
CA GLU A 250 -18.40 -5.73 0.99
C GLU A 250 -18.46 -6.93 0.05
N PRO A 251 -18.98 -8.09 0.47
CA PRO A 251 -19.21 -9.16 -0.49
C PRO A 251 -20.08 -8.57 -1.61
N LYS A 252 -19.53 -8.53 -2.83
CA LYS A 252 -20.22 -7.96 -3.99
C LYS A 252 -21.60 -8.58 -4.09
N ASN A 253 -22.62 -7.74 -4.24
CA ASN A 253 -23.97 -8.23 -4.45
C ASN A 253 -24.04 -9.02 -5.77
N GLY A 254 -25.02 -9.91 -5.93
CA GLY A 254 -25.22 -10.66 -7.17
C GLY A 254 -25.34 -9.75 -8.40
N TRP A 255 -25.98 -8.60 -8.23
CA TRP A 255 -26.08 -7.56 -9.26
C TRP A 255 -24.74 -6.93 -9.64
N ASP A 256 -23.85 -6.70 -8.66
CA ASP A 256 -22.52 -6.14 -8.92
C ASP A 256 -21.65 -7.17 -9.65
N LYS A 257 -21.73 -8.45 -9.24
CA LYS A 257 -21.07 -9.54 -9.97
C LYS A 257 -21.58 -9.66 -11.40
N MET A 258 -22.88 -9.51 -11.63
CA MET A 258 -23.48 -9.49 -12.97
C MET A 258 -22.94 -8.33 -13.81
N LYS A 259 -22.84 -7.12 -13.24
CA LYS A 259 -22.27 -5.94 -13.92
C LYS A 259 -20.82 -6.14 -14.28
N ASP A 260 -20.01 -6.64 -13.35
CA ASP A 260 -18.59 -6.96 -13.60
C ASP A 260 -18.45 -8.01 -14.71
N TYR A 261 -19.33 -9.02 -14.70
CA TYR A 261 -19.35 -10.04 -15.75
C TYR A 261 -19.74 -9.45 -17.11
N TYR A 262 -20.74 -8.59 -17.18
CA TYR A 262 -21.09 -7.88 -18.42
C TYR A 262 -19.98 -6.95 -18.90
N LYS A 263 -19.30 -6.27 -17.98
CA LYS A 263 -18.12 -5.45 -18.28
C LYS A 263 -17.03 -6.31 -18.91
N TYR A 264 -16.68 -7.42 -18.27
CA TYR A 264 -15.74 -8.41 -18.82
C TYR A 264 -16.15 -8.86 -20.23
N LEU A 265 -17.41 -9.27 -20.44
CA LEU A 265 -17.88 -9.73 -21.75
C LEU A 265 -17.76 -8.67 -22.86
N ARG A 266 -17.97 -7.39 -22.51
CA ARG A 266 -17.86 -6.23 -23.42
C ARG A 266 -16.42 -5.80 -23.71
N GLU A 267 -15.53 -5.96 -22.73
CA GLU A 267 -14.11 -5.59 -22.84
C GLU A 267 -13.27 -6.64 -23.59
N ARG A 268 -13.82 -7.82 -23.88
CA ARG A 268 -13.12 -8.85 -24.67
C ARG A 268 -12.86 -8.35 -26.09
N CYS A 269 -11.58 -8.28 -26.45
CA CYS A 269 -11.13 -8.04 -27.83
C CYS A 269 -10.65 -9.36 -28.47
N ILE A 270 -10.68 -9.42 -29.81
CA ILE A 270 -10.14 -10.56 -30.56
C ILE A 270 -8.61 -10.43 -30.57
N GLU A 271 -7.91 -11.31 -29.83
CA GLU A 271 -6.45 -11.22 -29.60
C GLU A 271 -5.60 -11.29 -30.88
N TYR A 272 -6.10 -11.91 -31.96
CA TYR A 272 -5.34 -12.17 -33.19
C TYR A 272 -6.02 -11.65 -34.46
N LYS A 273 -6.47 -10.39 -34.45
CA LYS A 273 -6.83 -9.67 -35.68
C LYS A 273 -5.95 -8.44 -35.85
N ILE A 274 -4.87 -8.63 -36.62
CA ILE A 274 -4.23 -7.55 -37.36
C ILE A 274 -5.31 -6.98 -38.30
N TYR A 275 -5.42 -5.66 -38.38
CA TYR A 275 -6.47 -4.86 -39.04
C TYR A 275 -7.80 -4.69 -38.29
N CYS A 276 -7.79 -3.85 -37.26
CA CYS A 276 -8.88 -2.90 -37.08
C CYS A 276 -8.37 -1.70 -36.27
N GLN A 277 -7.82 -0.71 -36.98
CA GLN A 277 -7.72 0.62 -36.41
C GLN A 277 -9.15 1.11 -36.07
N ASN A 278 -9.35 1.48 -34.82
CA ASN A 278 -10.32 2.48 -34.38
C ASN A 278 -11.80 2.33 -34.79
N SER A 279 -12.36 1.12 -34.88
CA SER A 279 -13.82 0.99 -34.82
C SER A 279 -14.26 0.69 -33.38
N LYS A 280 -14.64 1.75 -32.65
CA LYS A 280 -15.75 1.61 -31.71
C LYS A 280 -16.90 1.03 -32.54
N ILE A 281 -17.21 -0.25 -32.36
CA ILE A 281 -18.38 -0.86 -32.96
C ILE A 281 -19.58 -0.21 -32.27
N VAL A 282 -20.07 0.90 -32.84
CA VAL A 282 -21.42 1.40 -32.58
C VAL A 282 -22.32 0.38 -33.26
N LEU A 283 -22.81 -0.59 -32.48
CA LEU A 283 -23.93 -1.42 -32.91
C LEU A 283 -25.11 -0.48 -33.11
N GLY A 284 -25.40 -0.19 -34.37
CA GLY A 284 -26.59 0.53 -34.79
C GLY A 284 -27.81 -0.15 -34.18
N VAL A 285 -28.49 0.58 -33.31
CA VAL A 285 -29.90 0.34 -33.06
C VAL A 285 -30.61 0.94 -34.25
N ASP A 286 -31.23 0.10 -35.06
CA ASP A 286 -32.11 0.51 -36.13
C ASP A 286 -33.19 1.46 -35.58
N LYS A 287 -33.05 2.75 -35.86
CA LYS A 287 -34.13 3.73 -35.78
C LYS A 287 -34.04 4.65 -36.98
N GLU A 288 -35.06 4.53 -37.81
CA GLU A 288 -35.46 5.50 -38.82
C GLU A 288 -35.32 6.93 -38.30
N SER A 289 -34.64 7.81 -39.04
CA SER A 289 -35.19 9.10 -39.49
C SER A 289 -34.11 10.02 -40.08
N LYS A 290 -34.37 10.41 -41.34
CA LYS A 290 -34.22 11.75 -41.95
C LYS A 290 -32.82 12.41 -42.00
N MET A 291 -32.49 12.78 -43.24
CA MET A 291 -31.44 13.71 -43.68
C MET A 291 -31.34 14.99 -42.83
N VAL A 292 -30.13 15.54 -42.66
CA VAL A 292 -29.73 16.94 -42.96
C VAL A 292 -28.19 17.03 -43.00
N ASP A 293 -27.71 17.85 -43.94
CA ASP A 293 -26.32 18.15 -44.32
C ASP A 293 -25.44 18.75 -43.22
N GLY A 294 -24.13 18.49 -43.31
CA GLY A 294 -23.10 19.16 -42.50
C GLY A 294 -21.68 18.72 -42.85
N ILE A 295 -20.98 19.58 -43.58
CA ILE A 295 -19.59 19.46 -44.05
C ILE A 295 -18.61 19.38 -42.87
N VAL A 296 -17.69 18.40 -42.88
CA VAL A 296 -16.39 18.48 -42.17
C VAL A 296 -15.34 17.93 -43.13
N GLU A 297 -14.33 18.77 -43.42
CA GLU A 297 -13.18 18.45 -44.26
C GLU A 297 -12.34 17.33 -43.65
N GLU A 298 -12.25 16.19 -44.33
CA GLU A 298 -11.21 15.18 -44.06
C GLU A 298 -9.95 15.55 -44.85
N GLN A 299 -8.90 15.94 -44.12
CA GLN A 299 -7.55 16.02 -44.64
C GLN A 299 -7.07 14.58 -44.97
N LYS A 300 -6.91 14.29 -46.26
CA LYS A 300 -6.22 13.09 -46.74
C LYS A 300 -4.77 13.13 -46.26
N ILE A 301 -4.42 12.20 -45.38
CA ILE A 301 -3.03 11.82 -45.13
C ILE A 301 -2.75 10.66 -46.09
N ASP A 302 -1.78 10.85 -46.97
CA ASP A 302 -1.49 9.94 -48.07
C ASP A 302 -1.00 8.56 -47.55
N GLU A 303 -1.59 7.49 -48.08
CA GLU A 303 -1.39 6.08 -47.70
C GLU A 303 0.04 5.54 -47.94
N ILE A 304 0.96 6.38 -48.41
CA ILE A 304 2.31 6.00 -48.85
C ILE A 304 3.28 5.88 -47.65
N ASP A 305 3.14 6.71 -46.62
CA ASP A 305 4.09 6.75 -45.48
C ASP A 305 3.98 5.55 -44.50
N ILE A 306 2.84 4.86 -44.48
CA ILE A 306 2.57 3.73 -43.56
C ILE A 306 3.16 2.42 -44.11
N ALA A 307 3.23 2.27 -45.44
CA ALA A 307 3.83 1.10 -46.08
C ALA A 307 5.36 1.12 -45.98
N GLU A 308 5.99 2.29 -46.09
CA GLU A 308 7.45 2.43 -46.01
C GLU A 308 7.97 2.17 -44.59
N THR A 309 7.22 2.60 -43.57
CA THR A 309 7.59 2.40 -42.16
C THR A 309 7.46 0.94 -41.71
N SER A 310 6.45 0.22 -42.22
CA SER A 310 6.25 -1.21 -41.91
C SER A 310 7.30 -2.11 -42.59
N ILE A 311 7.66 -1.83 -43.84
CA ILE A 311 8.75 -2.53 -44.55
C ILE A 311 10.11 -2.28 -43.87
N SER A 312 10.31 -1.07 -43.32
CA SER A 312 11.54 -0.73 -42.57
C SER A 312 11.69 -1.54 -41.28
N LEU A 313 10.60 -1.70 -40.51
CA LEU A 313 10.62 -2.46 -39.25
C LEU A 313 10.79 -3.97 -39.48
N GLU A 314 10.24 -4.54 -40.55
CA GLU A 314 10.48 -5.95 -40.90
C GLU A 314 11.93 -6.22 -41.33
N LYS A 315 12.53 -5.29 -42.09
CA LYS A 315 13.95 -5.36 -42.44
C LYS A 315 14.83 -5.30 -41.19
N GLU A 316 14.53 -4.39 -40.25
CA GLU A 316 15.26 -4.27 -38.98
C GLU A 316 15.14 -5.54 -38.11
N ALA A 317 13.93 -6.14 -38.05
CA ALA A 317 13.70 -7.37 -37.30
C ALA A 317 14.46 -8.57 -37.90
N ASN A 318 14.53 -8.66 -39.24
CA ASN A 318 15.27 -9.71 -39.93
C ASN A 318 16.79 -9.53 -39.78
N GLU A 319 17.30 -8.31 -39.84
CA GLU A 319 18.71 -8.02 -39.53
C GLU A 319 19.07 -8.39 -38.09
N ARG A 320 18.21 -8.10 -37.11
CA ARG A 320 18.44 -8.51 -35.70
C ARG A 320 18.52 -10.03 -35.55
N LYS A 321 17.65 -10.78 -36.23
CA LYS A 321 17.69 -12.26 -36.24
C LYS A 321 18.99 -12.78 -36.87
N GLN A 322 19.46 -12.12 -37.92
CA GLN A 322 20.71 -12.49 -38.59
C GLN A 322 21.92 -12.20 -37.71
N ARG A 323 21.99 -11.04 -37.05
CA ARG A 323 23.04 -10.70 -36.06
C ARG A 323 23.10 -11.68 -34.90
N ILE A 324 21.95 -12.15 -34.40
CA ILE A 324 21.89 -13.15 -33.34
C ILE A 324 22.42 -14.51 -33.82
N ARG A 325 22.11 -14.89 -35.08
CA ARG A 325 22.61 -16.13 -35.69
C ARG A 325 24.12 -16.08 -35.90
N GLU A 326 24.64 -14.98 -36.42
CA GLU A 326 26.09 -14.76 -36.59
C GLU A 326 26.83 -14.71 -35.25
N MET A 327 26.27 -14.07 -34.22
CA MET A 327 26.84 -14.10 -32.86
C MET A 327 26.93 -15.53 -32.33
N ARG A 328 25.88 -16.34 -32.57
CA ARG A 328 25.84 -17.74 -32.13
C ARG A 328 26.90 -18.57 -32.84
N GLU A 329 27.11 -18.37 -34.13
CA GLU A 329 28.13 -19.05 -34.93
C GLU A 329 29.55 -18.64 -34.52
N ARG A 330 29.81 -17.34 -34.30
CA ARG A 330 31.09 -16.85 -33.77
C ARG A 330 31.41 -17.42 -32.38
N MET A 331 30.41 -17.46 -31.49
CA MET A 331 30.56 -18.02 -30.15
C MET A 331 30.72 -19.56 -30.14
N GLN A 332 30.23 -20.26 -31.16
CA GLN A 332 30.47 -21.70 -31.38
C GLN A 332 31.91 -21.96 -31.84
N GLN A 333 32.43 -21.14 -32.75
CA GLN A 333 33.83 -21.24 -33.21
C GLN A 333 34.83 -20.93 -32.09
N GLU A 334 34.49 -20.02 -31.17
CA GLU A 334 35.34 -19.69 -30.00
C GLU A 334 35.23 -20.68 -28.82
N GLY A 335 34.41 -21.74 -28.92
CA GLY A 335 34.25 -22.72 -27.84
C GLY A 335 33.56 -22.18 -26.56
N LYS A 336 32.90 -21.00 -26.63
CA LYS A 336 32.28 -20.29 -25.49
C LYS A 336 30.75 -20.51 -25.39
N LEU A 337 30.25 -21.67 -25.79
CA LEU A 337 28.82 -22.02 -25.75
C LEU A 337 28.18 -21.88 -24.35
N LEU A 338 28.96 -22.13 -23.28
CA LEU A 338 28.52 -21.99 -21.89
C LEU A 338 28.21 -20.54 -21.49
N ALA A 339 28.90 -19.55 -22.08
CA ALA A 339 28.64 -18.13 -21.83
C ALA A 339 27.38 -17.65 -22.56
N PHE A 340 27.14 -18.13 -23.78
CA PHE A 340 25.93 -17.82 -24.56
C PHE A 340 24.65 -18.42 -23.94
N SER A 341 24.75 -19.64 -23.41
CA SER A 341 23.66 -20.26 -22.63
C SER A 341 23.31 -19.45 -21.37
N ARG A 342 24.31 -18.86 -20.70
CA ARG A 342 24.08 -17.99 -19.54
C ARG A 342 23.41 -16.67 -19.92
N THR A 343 23.83 -16.03 -21.02
CA THR A 343 23.22 -14.78 -21.48
C THR A 343 21.79 -14.98 -21.99
N LEU A 344 21.52 -16.06 -22.73
CA LEU A 344 20.15 -16.42 -23.13
C LEU A 344 19.28 -16.82 -21.93
N LYS A 345 19.83 -17.52 -20.94
CA LYS A 345 19.11 -17.80 -19.69
C LYS A 345 18.82 -16.53 -18.91
N THR A 346 19.70 -15.53 -18.87
CA THR A 346 19.37 -14.24 -18.25
C THR A 346 18.28 -13.50 -19.02
N VAL A 347 18.30 -13.51 -20.35
CA VAL A 347 17.25 -12.87 -21.17
C VAL A 347 15.91 -13.62 -21.05
N GLN A 348 15.92 -14.96 -21.03
CA GLN A 348 14.75 -15.79 -20.75
C GLN A 348 14.24 -15.63 -19.31
N VAL A 349 15.13 -15.50 -18.31
CA VAL A 349 14.73 -15.26 -16.91
C VAL A 349 14.10 -13.87 -16.76
N ILE A 350 14.57 -12.87 -17.51
CA ILE A 350 13.92 -11.55 -17.57
C ILE A 350 12.53 -11.68 -18.21
N TYR A 351 12.40 -12.41 -19.32
CA TYR A 351 11.11 -12.65 -19.98
C TYR A 351 10.13 -13.49 -19.14
N ILE A 352 10.62 -14.53 -18.46
CA ILE A 352 9.82 -15.39 -17.57
C ILE A 352 9.40 -14.60 -16.33
N ARG A 353 10.24 -13.73 -15.76
CA ARG A 353 9.82 -12.84 -14.65
C ARG A 353 8.76 -11.82 -15.07
N ILE A 354 8.81 -11.34 -16.31
CA ILE A 354 7.78 -10.43 -16.84
C ILE A 354 6.45 -11.20 -17.02
N ILE A 355 6.50 -12.44 -17.47
CA ILE A 355 5.32 -13.32 -17.63
C ILE A 355 4.78 -13.81 -16.27
N ASP A 356 5.63 -14.14 -15.30
CA ASP A 356 5.22 -14.58 -13.95
C ASP A 356 4.55 -13.47 -13.15
N VAL A 357 4.97 -12.20 -13.34
CA VAL A 357 4.26 -11.03 -12.80
C VAL A 357 2.86 -10.87 -13.42
N GLN A 358 2.69 -11.25 -14.69
CA GLN A 358 1.38 -11.28 -15.36
C GLN A 358 0.50 -12.47 -14.92
N ILE A 359 1.08 -13.64 -14.60
CA ILE A 359 0.32 -14.83 -14.17
C ILE A 359 -0.15 -14.71 -12.72
N TYR A 360 0.67 -14.18 -11.80
CA TYR A 360 0.24 -13.93 -10.42
C TYR A 360 -0.92 -12.93 -10.30
N SER A 361 -1.11 -12.07 -11.31
CA SER A 361 -2.25 -11.14 -11.37
C SER A 361 -3.54 -11.82 -11.85
N ARG A 362 -3.46 -13.06 -12.35
CA ARG A 362 -4.59 -13.79 -12.99
C ARG A 362 -5.17 -14.91 -12.11
N GLU A 363 -4.43 -15.43 -11.13
CA GLU A 363 -4.88 -16.51 -10.24
C GLU A 363 -5.75 -16.03 -9.04
N ASP A 364 -5.82 -14.72 -8.77
CA ASP A 364 -6.72 -14.15 -7.75
C ASP A 364 -8.19 -14.00 -8.23
N TYR A 365 -8.53 -14.58 -9.39
CA TYR A 365 -9.87 -14.61 -9.97
C TYR A 365 -10.36 -16.05 -10.21
N TRP A 366 -10.43 -16.85 -9.15
CA TRP A 366 -11.32 -18.03 -9.04
C TRP A 366 -11.89 -18.15 -7.63
#